data_AF-A0A1G6SPZ6-F1
#
_entry.id   AF-A0A1G6SPZ6-F1
#
_cell.length_a   1.000
_cell.length_b   1.000
_cell.length_c   1.000
_cell.angle_alpha   90.00
_cell.angle_beta   90.00
_cell.angle_gamma   90.00
#
_symmetry.space_group_name_H-M   'P 1'
#
loop_
_entity.id
_entity.type
_entity.pdbx_description
1 polymer ?
#
loop_
_entity_poly.entity_id
_entity_poly.type
_entity_poly.pdbx_seq_one_letter_code
_entity_poly.pdbx_strand_id
1 'polypeptide(L)'
;MDAELLDTTYLVGDRFAAFATKDRVETVNRFIGNVRSGLCDGLAEPVRLVAGQGVDESDWDTVRAELSRRGLLDRFLLPTRLPAVVPAADVHKRRDENVLLADVERRGPTTLAARLRLSDRNELVTDHVTGQHLSGMVVIEAGRQSILAATKAFVFTASAESASAKSNLAEPAVAESDFAMVLGSLNVAFERYVFPIAAELVVELVKLATSKPARMEFTAEVVVTQCGEVAARLAAEFQIVRARGLARQEETLAGRAIEAHAAAERDHGPVSPPAATRVCASTAGLRSPARVGLSS
;
A
#
# COMPACT_ATOMS: atom_id res chain seq x y z
N MET A 1 40.84 3.76 1.77
CA MET A 1 40.79 2.71 2.80
C MET A 1 39.50 1.99 2.51
N ASP A 2 39.56 1.08 1.55
CA ASP A 2 38.39 0.45 0.98
C ASP A 2 37.91 -0.59 1.98
N ALA A 3 36.78 -0.31 2.62
CA ALA A 3 36.12 -1.32 3.43
C ALA A 3 35.77 -2.47 2.48
N GLU A 4 36.42 -3.63 2.66
CA GLU A 4 35.97 -4.88 2.03
C GLU A 4 34.46 -4.97 2.26
N LEU A 5 33.70 -4.87 1.16
CA LEU A 5 32.26 -4.94 1.19
C LEU A 5 31.90 -6.36 1.61
N LEU A 6 31.66 -6.53 2.91
CA LEU A 6 31.06 -7.74 3.47
C LEU A 6 29.93 -8.21 2.55
N ASP A 7 29.95 -9.50 2.21
CA ASP A 7 28.91 -10.05 1.36
C ASP A 7 27.55 -9.82 2.02
N THR A 8 26.61 -9.25 1.27
CA THR A 8 25.33 -8.78 1.80
C THR A 8 24.23 -9.58 1.16
N THR A 9 23.35 -10.14 1.99
CA THR A 9 22.15 -10.88 1.56
C THR A 9 20.91 -10.16 2.07
N TYR A 10 19.96 -9.90 1.16
CA TYR A 10 18.67 -9.32 1.47
C TYR A 10 17.65 -10.43 1.71
N LEU A 11 16.95 -10.35 2.84
CA LEU A 11 15.84 -11.25 3.16
C LEU A 11 14.52 -10.53 2.84
N VAL A 12 13.66 -11.16 2.05
CA VAL A 12 12.31 -10.64 1.74
C VAL A 12 11.24 -11.65 2.17
N GLY A 13 10.02 -11.19 2.38
CA GLY A 13 8.87 -12.07 2.64
C GLY A 13 8.64 -13.05 1.49
N ASP A 14 8.04 -14.19 1.77
CA ASP A 14 7.93 -15.29 0.80
C ASP A 14 7.03 -14.97 -0.40
N ARG A 15 6.06 -14.05 -0.29
CA ARG A 15 5.31 -13.61 -1.48
C ARG A 15 6.17 -12.86 -2.48
N PHE A 16 7.34 -12.35 -2.08
CA PHE A 16 8.31 -11.71 -2.97
C PHE A 16 9.28 -12.70 -3.62
N ALA A 17 8.94 -14.00 -3.70
CA ALA A 17 9.77 -15.03 -4.33
C ALA A 17 10.23 -14.69 -5.76
N ALA A 18 9.40 -13.99 -6.55
CA ALA A 18 9.77 -13.56 -7.89
C ALA A 18 10.94 -12.53 -7.90
N PHE A 19 11.04 -11.70 -6.86
CA PHE A 19 12.17 -10.80 -6.66
C PHE A 19 13.39 -11.54 -6.09
N ALA A 20 13.18 -12.59 -5.30
CA ALA A 20 14.23 -13.45 -4.75
C ALA A 20 14.97 -14.33 -5.79
N THR A 21 14.68 -14.17 -7.09
CA THR A 21 15.48 -14.75 -8.18
C THR A 21 16.75 -13.95 -8.46
N LYS A 22 16.92 -12.78 -7.85
CA LYS A 22 18.13 -11.95 -7.99
C LYS A 22 19.24 -12.49 -7.11
N ASP A 23 20.48 -12.30 -7.57
CA ASP A 23 21.66 -12.57 -6.77
C ASP A 23 21.57 -11.80 -5.45
N ARG A 24 21.97 -12.47 -4.36
CA ARG A 24 21.96 -11.92 -3.00
C ARG A 24 20.59 -11.60 -2.42
N VAL A 25 19.49 -12.08 -3.02
CA VAL A 25 18.15 -11.97 -2.44
C VAL A 25 17.62 -13.36 -2.13
N GLU A 26 17.12 -13.54 -0.91
CA GLU A 26 16.51 -14.78 -0.42
C GLU A 26 15.13 -14.49 0.14
N THR A 27 14.18 -15.42 -0.01
CA THR A 27 13.00 -15.39 0.85
C THR A 27 13.36 -15.92 2.24
N VAL A 28 12.62 -15.49 3.27
CA VAL A 28 12.83 -15.95 4.66
C VAL A 28 12.83 -17.48 4.74
N ASN A 29 11.82 -18.17 4.17
CA ASN A 29 11.77 -19.63 4.25
C ASN A 29 12.91 -20.30 3.48
N ARG A 30 13.34 -19.75 2.33
CA ARG A 30 14.48 -20.31 1.59
C ARG A 30 15.76 -20.20 2.41
N PHE A 31 16.03 -19.03 3.00
CA PHE A 31 17.19 -18.82 3.85
C PHE A 31 17.21 -19.77 5.04
N ILE A 32 16.08 -19.91 5.75
CA ILE A 32 15.95 -20.87 6.86
C ILE A 32 16.21 -22.31 6.39
N GLY A 33 15.70 -22.69 5.22
CA GLY A 33 15.99 -24.00 4.61
C GLY A 33 17.47 -24.22 4.32
N ASN A 34 18.17 -23.20 3.83
CA ASN A 34 19.61 -23.24 3.56
C ASN A 34 20.42 -23.40 4.85
N VAL A 35 20.06 -22.67 5.91
CA VAL A 35 20.68 -22.84 7.23
C VAL A 35 20.44 -24.24 7.79
N ARG A 36 19.21 -24.76 7.68
CA ARG A 36 18.85 -26.11 8.17
C ARG A 36 19.62 -27.22 7.47
N SER A 37 19.78 -27.11 6.16
CA SER A 37 20.48 -28.10 5.32
C SER A 37 22.01 -28.01 5.43
N GLY A 38 22.55 -26.97 6.08
CA GLY A 38 23.99 -26.79 6.26
C GLY A 38 24.68 -26.11 5.08
N LEU A 39 23.94 -25.54 4.13
CA LEU A 39 24.52 -24.78 3.02
C LEU A 39 25.33 -23.56 3.48
N CYS A 40 25.05 -23.07 4.69
CA CYS A 40 25.76 -21.94 5.29
C CYS A 40 26.96 -22.34 6.17
N ASP A 41 27.24 -23.64 6.38
CA ASP A 41 28.29 -24.08 7.32
C ASP A 41 29.70 -23.72 6.83
N GLY A 42 29.88 -23.62 5.52
CA GLY A 42 31.17 -23.34 4.87
C GLY A 42 31.49 -21.85 4.68
N LEU A 43 30.71 -20.94 5.26
CA LEU A 43 30.93 -19.50 5.11
C LEU A 43 32.29 -19.08 5.68
N ALA A 44 33.20 -18.67 4.80
CA ALA A 44 34.55 -18.24 5.16
C ALA A 44 34.54 -16.92 5.95
N GLU A 45 33.70 -15.97 5.52
CA GLU A 45 33.58 -14.63 6.08
C GLU A 45 32.16 -14.35 6.58
N PRO A 46 31.97 -13.40 7.52
CA PRO A 46 30.65 -13.01 7.98
C PRO A 46 29.80 -12.39 6.86
N VAL A 47 28.55 -12.82 6.76
CA VAL A 47 27.57 -12.29 5.79
C VAL A 47 26.66 -11.29 6.49
N ARG A 48 26.43 -10.13 5.89
CA ARG A 48 25.45 -9.17 6.38
C ARG A 48 24.06 -9.55 5.91
N LEU A 49 23.13 -9.72 6.85
CA LEU A 49 21.71 -9.88 6.52
C LEU A 49 21.00 -8.53 6.62
N VAL A 50 20.23 -8.20 5.59
CA VAL A 50 19.43 -6.98 5.52
C VAL A 50 17.97 -7.32 5.34
N ALA A 51 17.10 -6.75 6.18
CA ALA A 51 15.66 -6.89 6.04
C ALA A 51 15.17 -6.09 4.83
N GLY A 52 14.57 -6.77 3.87
CA GLY A 52 13.73 -6.20 2.83
C GLY A 52 12.27 -6.14 3.26
N GLN A 53 11.40 -5.98 2.26
CA GLN A 53 9.95 -5.91 2.48
C GLN A 53 9.37 -7.31 2.71
N GLY A 54 8.29 -7.38 3.49
CA GLY A 54 7.61 -8.63 3.85
C GLY A 54 8.21 -9.37 5.05
N VAL A 55 9.30 -8.88 5.63
CA VAL A 55 9.94 -9.50 6.81
C VAL A 55 9.53 -8.76 8.08
N ASP A 56 8.96 -9.47 9.04
CA ASP A 56 8.58 -8.92 10.35
C ASP A 56 9.46 -9.42 11.51
N GLU A 57 9.15 -9.00 12.74
CA GLU A 57 9.94 -9.40 13.91
C GLU A 57 9.91 -10.91 14.17
N SER A 58 8.79 -11.56 13.88
CA SER A 58 8.64 -13.01 14.08
C SER A 58 9.49 -13.80 13.07
N ASP A 59 9.64 -13.29 11.85
CA ASP A 59 10.57 -13.84 10.86
C ASP A 59 12.02 -13.73 11.35
N TRP A 60 12.41 -12.58 11.89
CA TRP A 60 13.77 -12.38 12.43
C TRP A 60 14.06 -13.23 13.65
N ASP A 61 13.08 -13.42 14.54
CA ASP A 61 13.22 -14.32 15.67
C ASP A 61 13.43 -15.76 15.21
N THR A 62 12.71 -16.17 14.18
CA THR A 62 12.87 -17.49 13.56
C THR A 62 14.26 -17.65 12.92
N VAL A 63 14.72 -16.64 12.18
CA VAL A 63 16.08 -16.61 11.59
C VAL A 63 17.16 -16.69 12.69
N ARG A 64 17.04 -15.88 13.74
CA ARG A 64 17.97 -15.90 14.89
C ARG A 64 18.00 -17.26 15.58
N ALA A 65 16.83 -17.85 15.84
CA ALA A 65 16.73 -19.16 16.49
C ALA A 65 17.40 -20.25 15.65
N GLU A 66 17.21 -20.23 14.33
CA GLU A 66 17.78 -21.22 13.42
C GLU A 66 19.31 -21.08 13.31
N LEU A 67 19.82 -19.86 13.19
CA LEU A 67 21.26 -19.59 13.22
C LEU A 67 21.90 -20.02 14.54
N SER A 68 21.24 -19.73 15.67
CA SER A 68 21.70 -20.15 17.00
C SER A 68 21.77 -21.66 17.12
N ARG A 69 20.74 -22.37 16.64
CA ARG A 69 20.67 -23.84 16.66
C ARG A 69 21.81 -24.49 15.87
N ARG A 70 22.29 -23.84 14.80
CA ARG A 70 23.42 -24.31 13.98
C ARG A 70 24.78 -23.79 14.44
N GLY A 71 24.84 -22.93 15.47
CA GLY A 71 26.09 -22.30 15.92
C GLY A 71 26.66 -21.30 14.90
N LEU A 72 25.80 -20.66 14.11
CA LEU A 72 26.19 -19.77 13.02
C LEU A 72 26.00 -18.28 13.32
N LEU A 73 25.58 -17.89 14.53
CA LEU A 73 25.31 -16.47 14.85
C LEU A 73 26.50 -15.55 14.52
N ASP A 74 27.72 -15.97 14.86
CA ASP A 74 28.94 -15.17 14.62
C ASP A 74 29.34 -15.09 13.13
N ARG A 75 28.68 -15.88 12.26
CA ARG A 75 28.85 -15.85 10.81
C ARG A 75 27.90 -14.88 10.12
N PHE A 76 26.98 -14.25 10.85
CA PHE A 76 26.03 -13.31 10.29
C PHE A 76 25.96 -12.01 11.06
N LEU A 77 26.02 -10.89 10.33
CA LEU A 77 25.73 -9.57 10.88
C LEU A 77 24.24 -9.28 10.72
N LEU A 78 23.51 -9.40 11.83
CA LEU A 78 22.07 -9.18 11.88
C LEU A 78 21.75 -7.71 12.20
N PRO A 79 20.60 -7.18 11.75
CA PRO A 79 20.15 -5.86 12.19
C PRO A 79 19.85 -5.89 13.69
N THR A 80 20.21 -4.81 14.40
CA THR A 80 19.96 -4.66 15.84
C THR A 80 18.47 -4.52 16.16
N ARG A 81 17.71 -3.86 15.29
CA ARG A 81 16.25 -3.76 15.33
C ARG A 81 15.69 -3.64 13.93
N LEU A 82 14.42 -4.00 13.78
CA LEU A 82 13.64 -3.61 12.63
C LEU A 82 13.15 -2.14 12.74
N PRO A 83 12.76 -1.52 11.61
CA PRO A 83 12.06 -0.24 11.63
C PRO A 83 10.80 -0.30 12.49
N ALA A 84 10.62 0.69 13.36
CA ALA A 84 9.49 0.73 14.30
C ALA A 84 8.22 1.15 13.56
N VAL A 85 7.21 0.28 13.54
CA VAL A 85 5.97 0.50 12.81
C VAL A 85 5.14 1.61 13.47
N VAL A 86 4.53 2.47 12.66
CA VAL A 86 3.60 3.51 13.15
C VAL A 86 2.34 2.85 13.72
N PRO A 87 1.76 3.35 14.84
CA PRO A 87 0.49 2.85 15.33
C PRO A 87 -0.61 2.92 14.27
N ALA A 88 -1.37 1.83 14.08
CA ALA A 88 -2.37 1.77 13.00
C ALA A 88 -3.43 2.88 13.07
N ALA A 89 -3.80 3.31 14.27
CA ALA A 89 -4.73 4.41 14.48
C ALA A 89 -4.24 5.73 13.85
N ASP A 90 -2.93 5.99 13.88
CA ASP A 90 -2.31 7.24 13.40
C ASP A 90 -2.37 7.38 11.88
N VAL A 91 -2.62 6.27 11.18
CA VAL A 91 -2.74 6.22 9.70
C VAL A 91 -4.10 5.67 9.25
N HIS A 92 -5.07 5.65 10.16
CA HIS A 92 -6.46 5.21 9.94
C HIS A 92 -6.56 3.76 9.42
N LYS A 93 -5.72 2.87 9.96
CA LYS A 93 -5.80 1.43 9.71
C LYS A 93 -6.33 0.71 10.94
N ARG A 94 -7.04 -0.40 10.68
CA ARG A 94 -7.58 -1.28 11.74
C ARG A 94 -6.62 -2.42 12.10
N ARG A 95 -5.65 -2.72 11.22
CA ARG A 95 -4.72 -3.83 11.36
C ARG A 95 -3.30 -3.35 11.08
N ASP A 96 -2.36 -3.78 11.91
CA ASP A 96 -0.95 -3.38 11.80
C ASP A 96 -0.29 -3.90 10.51
N GLU A 97 -0.76 -5.02 9.96
CA GLU A 97 -0.33 -5.54 8.65
C GLU A 97 -0.62 -4.56 7.49
N ASN A 98 -1.61 -3.67 7.66
CA ASN A 98 -1.98 -2.67 6.67
C ASN A 98 -1.27 -1.31 6.85
N VAL A 99 -0.43 -1.18 7.88
CA VAL A 99 0.41 0.01 8.07
C VAL A 99 1.65 -0.08 7.18
N LEU A 100 1.85 0.97 6.38
CA LEU A 100 2.92 1.06 5.38
C LEU A 100 4.13 1.91 5.81
N LEU A 101 4.07 2.50 7.01
CA LEU A 101 5.07 3.42 7.50
C LEU A 101 5.79 2.86 8.73
N ALA A 102 7.10 3.08 8.78
CA ALA A 102 7.93 2.81 9.94
C ALA A 102 9.00 3.90 10.12
N ASP A 103 9.59 3.98 11.31
CA ASP A 103 10.64 4.95 11.69
C ASP A 103 10.28 6.38 11.24
N VAL A 104 9.06 6.83 11.59
CA VAL A 104 8.62 8.18 11.28
C VAL A 104 9.46 9.21 12.03
N GLU A 105 9.96 10.21 11.30
CA GLU A 105 10.85 11.25 11.80
C GLU A 105 10.40 12.63 11.31
N ARG A 106 10.34 13.61 12.21
CA ARG A 106 10.15 15.02 11.83
C ARG A 106 11.48 15.58 11.33
N ARG A 107 11.54 15.98 10.05
CA ARG A 107 12.74 16.59 9.43
C ARG A 107 12.67 18.11 9.33
N GLY A 108 11.51 18.70 9.59
CA GLY A 108 11.34 20.15 9.48
C GLY A 108 10.05 20.66 10.13
N PRO A 109 9.72 21.95 9.93
CA PRO A 109 8.50 22.53 10.46
C PRO A 109 7.24 21.91 9.84
N THR A 110 7.31 21.51 8.56
CA THR A 110 6.21 20.95 7.76
C THR A 110 6.59 19.66 7.04
N THR A 111 7.76 19.09 7.36
CA THR A 111 8.35 17.95 6.65
C THR A 111 8.52 16.75 7.57
N LEU A 112 8.01 15.61 7.13
CA LEU A 112 8.11 14.32 7.82
C LEU A 112 8.70 13.29 6.87
N ALA A 113 9.59 12.45 7.38
CA ALA A 113 10.12 11.30 6.66
C ALA A 113 9.67 10.01 7.33
N ALA A 114 9.54 8.96 6.52
CA ALA A 114 9.20 7.63 6.97
C ALA A 114 9.90 6.60 6.09
N ARG A 115 10.17 5.42 6.64
CA ARG A 115 10.54 4.25 5.85
C ARG A 115 9.29 3.55 5.36
N LEU A 116 9.34 3.06 4.11
CA LEU A 116 8.35 2.13 3.61
C LEU A 116 8.52 0.80 4.36
N ARG A 117 7.44 0.34 4.98
CA ARG A 117 7.36 -0.97 5.61
C ARG A 117 6.17 -1.72 5.00
N LEU A 118 6.38 -2.93 4.55
CA LEU A 118 5.33 -3.75 3.96
C LEU A 118 5.32 -5.11 4.63
N SER A 119 4.18 -5.52 5.17
CA SER A 119 3.97 -6.87 5.69
C SER A 119 3.65 -7.84 4.55
N ASP A 120 4.08 -9.09 4.66
CA ASP A 120 3.67 -10.17 3.75
C ASP A 120 2.17 -10.54 3.87
N ARG A 121 1.48 -9.98 4.87
CA ARG A 121 0.03 -10.13 5.10
C ARG A 121 -0.76 -8.88 4.74
N ASN A 122 -0.11 -7.87 4.16
CA ASN A 122 -0.75 -6.63 3.76
C ASN A 122 -1.79 -6.87 2.66
N GLU A 123 -2.97 -6.27 2.78
CA GLU A 123 -4.09 -6.42 1.83
C GLU A 123 -3.71 -6.14 0.36
N LEU A 124 -2.79 -5.19 0.11
CA LEU A 124 -2.37 -4.85 -1.25
C LEU A 124 -1.38 -5.85 -1.84
N VAL A 125 -0.69 -6.60 -0.99
CA VAL A 125 0.22 -7.69 -1.36
C VAL A 125 -0.56 -8.98 -1.51
N THR A 126 -1.61 -9.19 -0.71
CA THR A 126 -2.36 -10.44 -0.77
C THR A 126 -3.07 -10.64 -2.10
N ASP A 127 -3.53 -9.54 -2.68
CA ASP A 127 -4.37 -9.53 -3.87
C ASP A 127 -3.56 -9.32 -5.15
N HIS A 128 -2.34 -8.78 -5.05
CA HIS A 128 -1.53 -8.43 -6.21
C HIS A 128 -0.02 -8.43 -5.94
N VAL A 129 0.62 -9.57 -6.15
CA VAL A 129 2.07 -9.63 -6.41
C VAL A 129 2.29 -10.25 -7.78
N THR A 130 2.56 -9.41 -8.77
CA THR A 130 2.97 -9.84 -10.11
C THR A 130 4.34 -9.25 -10.41
N GLY A 131 5.30 -10.10 -10.76
CA GLY A 131 6.65 -9.66 -11.11
C GLY A 131 7.53 -9.33 -9.90
N GLN A 132 8.52 -8.47 -10.12
CA GLN A 132 9.63 -8.22 -9.17
C GLN A 132 9.49 -6.94 -8.36
N HIS A 133 8.58 -6.04 -8.76
CA HIS A 133 8.39 -4.74 -8.15
C HIS A 133 7.12 -4.71 -7.27
N LEU A 134 7.04 -3.72 -6.39
CA LEU A 134 5.85 -3.43 -5.61
C LEU A 134 4.78 -2.79 -6.49
N SER A 135 3.52 -3.13 -6.26
CA SER A 135 2.38 -2.51 -6.96
C SER A 135 2.38 -0.99 -6.75
N GLY A 136 2.03 -0.23 -7.80
CA GLY A 136 1.82 1.21 -7.68
C GLY A 136 0.79 1.58 -6.62
N MET A 137 -0.17 0.69 -6.33
CA MET A 137 -1.15 0.88 -5.26
C MET A 137 -0.52 0.95 -3.86
N VAL A 138 0.57 0.21 -3.62
CA VAL A 138 1.33 0.28 -2.35
C VAL A 138 1.94 1.66 -2.18
N VAL A 139 2.52 2.21 -3.26
CA VAL A 139 3.14 3.54 -3.26
C VAL A 139 2.09 4.63 -3.00
N ILE A 140 0.93 4.53 -3.66
CA ILE A 140 -0.21 5.44 -3.48
C ILE A 140 -0.68 5.43 -2.03
N GLU A 141 -0.92 4.25 -1.47
CA GLU A 141 -1.41 4.11 -0.10
C GLU A 141 -0.37 4.55 0.93
N ALA A 142 0.92 4.24 0.71
CA ALA A 142 1.99 4.70 1.59
C ALA A 142 2.06 6.23 1.61
N GLY A 143 1.95 6.89 0.45
CA GLY A 143 1.88 8.34 0.37
C GLY A 143 0.66 8.92 1.08
N ARG A 144 -0.53 8.30 0.92
CA ARG A 144 -1.74 8.70 1.67
C ARG A 144 -1.54 8.59 3.19
N GLN A 145 -0.94 7.49 3.66
CA GLN A 145 -0.61 7.32 5.07
C GLN A 145 0.42 8.36 5.56
N SER A 146 1.42 8.72 4.73
CA SER A 146 2.39 9.75 5.08
C SER A 146 1.74 11.11 5.26
N ILE A 147 0.78 11.47 4.41
CA ILE A 147 -0.01 12.71 4.53
C ILE A 147 -0.81 12.72 5.84
N LEU A 148 -1.43 11.60 6.22
CA LEU A 148 -2.13 11.47 7.51
C LEU A 148 -1.17 11.66 8.69
N ALA A 149 -0.02 10.97 8.67
CA ALA A 149 0.98 11.07 9.72
C ALA A 149 1.53 12.50 9.87
N ALA A 150 1.81 13.18 8.76
CA ALA A 150 2.23 14.59 8.76
C ALA A 150 1.14 15.51 9.29
N THR A 151 -0.09 15.31 8.85
CA THR A 151 -1.26 16.06 9.34
C THR A 151 -1.39 15.94 10.85
N LYS A 152 -1.30 14.73 11.38
CA LYS A 152 -1.34 14.48 12.82
C LYS A 152 -0.24 15.22 13.57
N ALA A 153 1.00 15.06 13.12
CA ALA A 153 2.18 15.65 13.74
C ALA A 153 2.15 17.19 13.74
N PHE A 154 1.71 17.82 12.65
CA PHE A 154 1.82 19.26 12.47
C PHE A 154 0.54 20.05 12.77
N VAL A 155 -0.63 19.43 12.67
CA VAL A 155 -1.92 20.12 12.87
C VAL A 155 -2.48 19.82 14.26
N PHE A 156 -2.55 18.55 14.66
CA PHE A 156 -3.21 18.18 15.92
C PHE A 156 -2.26 18.30 17.11
N THR A 157 -1.04 17.76 17.03
CA THR A 157 -0.08 17.81 18.14
C THR A 157 0.41 19.23 18.43
N ALA A 158 0.72 20.02 17.38
CA ALA A 158 1.16 21.41 17.55
C ALA A 158 0.08 22.32 18.18
N SER A 159 -1.20 22.03 17.95
CA SER A 159 -2.30 22.77 18.58
C SER A 159 -2.42 22.50 20.08
N ALA A 160 -2.12 21.28 20.53
CA ALA A 160 -2.18 20.89 21.93
C ALA A 160 -1.05 21.54 22.76
N GLU A 161 0.15 21.61 22.21
CA GLU A 161 1.29 22.30 22.83
C GLU A 161 1.06 23.82 22.93
N SER A 162 0.47 24.42 21.90
CA SER A 162 0.19 25.86 21.86
C SER A 162 -0.97 26.29 22.78
N ALA A 163 -1.98 25.43 22.96
CA ALA A 163 -3.10 25.67 23.88
C ALA A 163 -2.68 25.61 25.36
N SER A 164 -1.67 24.77 25.67
CA SER A 164 -1.12 24.61 27.02
C SER A 164 -0.36 25.84 27.54
N ALA A 165 0.06 26.75 26.64
CA ALA A 165 0.88 27.92 26.97
C ALA A 165 0.06 29.21 27.22
N LYS A 166 -1.26 29.22 27.00
CA LYS A 166 -2.11 30.41 27.17
C LYS A 166 -3.44 30.10 27.88
N SER A 167 -3.42 30.29 29.20
CA SER A 167 -4.58 30.63 30.07
C SER A 167 -5.62 29.54 30.40
N ASN A 168 -6.22 29.68 31.59
CA ASN A 168 -7.32 28.90 32.18
C ASN A 168 -8.68 29.05 31.45
N LEU A 169 -8.65 29.31 30.14
CA LEU A 169 -9.79 29.34 29.22
C LEU A 169 -9.40 28.49 28.01
N ALA A 170 -9.11 27.21 28.25
CA ALA A 170 -8.79 26.28 27.19
C ALA A 170 -10.08 25.95 26.42
N GLU A 171 -10.23 26.52 25.22
CA GLU A 171 -11.01 25.89 24.15
C GLU A 171 -10.58 24.42 24.08
N PRO A 172 -11.51 23.45 24.08
CA PRO A 172 -11.15 22.04 24.22
C PRO A 172 -10.19 21.66 23.10
N ALA A 173 -9.04 21.11 23.48
CA ALA A 173 -8.10 20.46 22.57
C ALA A 173 -8.92 19.50 21.69
N VAL A 174 -9.09 19.83 20.42
CA VAL A 174 -10.03 19.10 19.57
C VAL A 174 -9.44 17.72 19.33
N ALA A 175 -10.16 16.68 19.76
CA ALA A 175 -9.71 15.32 19.61
C ALA A 175 -9.59 14.98 18.13
N GLU A 176 -8.49 14.33 17.74
CA GLU A 176 -8.25 13.83 16.37
C GLU A 176 -9.45 13.02 15.83
N SER A 177 -10.13 12.29 16.72
CA SER A 177 -11.35 11.52 16.42
C SER A 177 -12.55 12.35 15.93
N ASP A 178 -12.54 13.67 16.13
CA ASP A 178 -13.61 14.56 15.69
C ASP A 178 -13.43 15.03 14.24
N PHE A 179 -12.33 14.66 13.58
CA PHE A 179 -12.02 15.08 12.22
C PHE A 179 -11.83 13.92 11.25
N ALA A 180 -12.20 14.17 10.00
CA ALA A 180 -11.96 13.28 8.87
C ALA A 180 -11.15 14.00 7.81
N MET A 181 -10.22 13.27 7.18
CA MET A 181 -9.50 13.73 6.00
C MET A 181 -10.33 13.39 4.75
N VAL A 182 -10.66 14.40 3.96
CA VAL A 182 -11.33 14.25 2.67
C VAL A 182 -10.33 14.63 1.58
N LEU A 183 -9.94 13.64 0.77
CA LEU A 183 -9.07 13.84 -0.37
C LEU A 183 -9.88 14.49 -1.52
N GLY A 184 -9.41 15.62 -2.02
CA GLY A 184 -10.01 16.31 -3.16
C GLY A 184 -9.36 15.91 -4.48
N SER A 185 -8.03 15.85 -4.51
CA SER A 185 -7.28 15.39 -5.67
C SER A 185 -6.01 14.64 -5.24
N LEU A 186 -5.57 13.72 -6.09
CA LEU A 186 -4.32 12.99 -5.94
C LEU A 186 -3.73 12.72 -7.32
N ASN A 187 -2.58 13.32 -7.58
CA ASN A 187 -1.80 13.10 -8.79
C ASN A 187 -0.56 12.28 -8.45
N VAL A 188 -0.24 11.30 -9.28
CA VAL A 188 0.87 10.39 -9.03
C VAL A 188 1.69 10.24 -10.29
N ALA A 189 2.98 10.51 -10.19
CA ALA A 189 3.96 10.23 -11.24
C ALA A 189 4.86 9.08 -10.78
N PHE A 190 4.88 7.99 -11.56
CA PHE A 190 5.81 6.88 -11.36
C PHE A 190 7.01 7.08 -12.27
N GLU A 191 8.16 7.41 -11.68
CA GLU A 191 9.41 7.60 -12.42
C GLU A 191 10.16 6.28 -12.56
N ARG A 192 10.09 5.41 -11.54
CA ARG A 192 10.76 4.10 -11.50
C ARG A 192 9.97 3.09 -10.70
N TYR A 193 10.25 1.80 -10.94
CA TYR A 193 9.75 0.74 -10.10
C TYR A 193 10.36 0.80 -8.70
N VAL A 194 9.53 0.54 -7.68
CA VAL A 194 9.99 0.31 -6.31
C VAL A 194 10.11 -1.20 -6.11
N PHE A 195 11.25 -1.67 -5.63
CA PHE A 195 11.50 -3.08 -5.35
C PHE A 195 11.32 -3.42 -3.85
N PRO A 196 11.14 -4.70 -3.48
CA PRO A 196 11.01 -5.20 -2.10
C PRO A 196 12.22 -5.01 -1.18
N ILE A 197 12.93 -3.89 -1.26
CA ILE A 197 14.03 -3.48 -0.39
C ILE A 197 13.71 -2.13 0.26
N ALA A 198 14.66 -1.57 1.01
CA ALA A 198 14.47 -0.29 1.70
C ALA A 198 14.06 0.83 0.72
N ALA A 199 13.03 1.59 1.09
CA ALA A 199 12.59 2.80 0.41
C ALA A 199 12.17 3.83 1.46
N GLU A 200 12.28 5.10 1.13
CA GLU A 200 11.93 6.23 2.00
C GLU A 200 10.81 7.05 1.37
N LEU A 201 9.92 7.57 2.21
CA LEU A 201 8.91 8.54 1.86
C LEU A 201 9.22 9.84 2.60
N VAL A 202 9.28 10.94 1.87
CA VAL A 202 9.34 12.29 2.45
C VAL A 202 8.08 13.03 2.05
N VAL A 203 7.33 13.51 3.04
CA VAL A 203 6.12 14.29 2.85
C VAL A 203 6.34 15.72 3.35
N GLU A 204 5.88 16.68 2.58
CA GLU A 204 5.85 18.10 2.92
C GLU A 204 4.42 18.64 2.84
N LEU A 205 3.94 19.27 3.91
CA LEU A 205 2.71 20.05 3.88
C LEU A 205 3.01 21.45 3.33
N VAL A 206 2.57 21.73 2.10
CA VAL A 206 2.93 22.94 1.34
C VAL A 206 2.00 24.10 1.65
N LYS A 207 0.68 23.86 1.68
CA LYS A 207 -0.32 24.88 2.03
C LYS A 207 -1.05 24.48 3.31
N LEU A 208 -1.16 25.42 4.24
CA LEU A 208 -1.92 25.26 5.48
C LEU A 208 -2.94 26.41 5.59
N ALA A 209 -4.11 26.27 4.99
CA ALA A 209 -5.20 27.23 5.12
C ALA A 209 -6.11 26.83 6.29
N THR A 210 -5.72 27.23 7.50
CA THR A 210 -6.38 26.87 8.76
C THR A 210 -7.35 27.92 9.31
N SER A 211 -7.57 29.01 8.56
CA SER A 211 -8.40 30.16 9.01
C SER A 211 -9.87 29.83 9.27
N LYS A 212 -10.35 28.66 8.81
CA LYS A 212 -11.70 28.15 9.08
C LYS A 212 -11.61 26.86 9.90
N PRO A 213 -11.79 26.90 11.23
CA PRO A 213 -11.57 25.73 12.11
C PRO A 213 -12.46 24.51 11.80
N ALA A 214 -13.62 24.73 11.17
CA ALA A 214 -14.54 23.66 10.78
C ALA A 214 -14.14 22.94 9.46
N ARG A 215 -13.29 23.58 8.65
CA ARG A 215 -12.84 23.08 7.34
C ARG A 215 -11.50 23.72 7.00
N MET A 216 -10.44 22.95 7.21
CA MET A 216 -9.08 23.37 6.90
C MET A 216 -8.66 22.76 5.56
N GLU A 217 -7.95 23.53 4.74
CA GLU A 217 -7.53 23.11 3.40
C GLU A 217 -6.01 23.00 3.31
N PHE A 218 -5.54 21.92 2.71
CA PHE A 218 -4.13 21.58 2.63
C PHE A 218 -3.74 21.11 1.25
N THR A 219 -2.46 21.32 0.94
CA THR A 219 -1.77 20.63 -0.14
C THR A 219 -0.55 19.92 0.42
N ALA A 220 -0.25 18.73 -0.10
CA ALA A 220 0.90 17.95 0.30
C ALA A 220 1.62 17.38 -0.91
N GLU A 221 2.94 17.36 -0.82
CA GLU A 221 3.83 16.70 -1.76
C GLU A 221 4.50 15.51 -1.06
N VAL A 222 4.54 14.36 -1.72
CA VAL A 222 5.24 13.17 -1.24
C VAL A 222 6.24 12.72 -2.29
N VAL A 223 7.49 12.52 -1.87
CA VAL A 223 8.54 11.96 -2.71
C VAL A 223 8.93 10.60 -2.15
N VAL A 224 8.86 9.57 -3.00
CA VAL A 224 9.33 8.22 -2.68
C VAL A 224 10.68 8.01 -3.33
N THR A 225 11.69 7.68 -2.52
CA THR A 225 13.04 7.40 -2.97
C THR A 225 13.46 5.97 -2.64
N GLN A 226 14.21 5.35 -3.53
CA GLN A 226 14.85 4.06 -3.32
C GLN A 226 16.27 4.13 -3.85
N CYS A 227 17.25 3.74 -3.02
CA CYS A 227 18.68 3.79 -3.36
C CYS A 227 19.17 5.17 -3.83
N GLY A 228 18.65 6.26 -3.24
CA GLY A 228 19.02 7.64 -3.58
C GLY A 228 18.33 8.21 -4.83
N GLU A 229 17.53 7.39 -5.52
CA GLU A 229 16.82 7.78 -6.73
C GLU A 229 15.33 7.99 -6.45
N VAL A 230 14.73 8.96 -7.12
CA VAL A 230 13.28 9.17 -7.06
C VAL A 230 12.57 8.07 -7.84
N ALA A 231 11.62 7.42 -7.18
CA ALA A 231 10.79 6.37 -7.75
C ALA A 231 9.37 6.86 -8.04
N ALA A 232 8.82 7.71 -7.17
CA ALA A 232 7.50 8.29 -7.38
C ALA A 232 7.33 9.65 -6.71
N ARG A 233 6.40 10.45 -7.26
CA ARG A 233 5.95 11.72 -6.70
C ARG A 233 4.44 11.72 -6.60
N LEU A 234 3.92 12.20 -5.48
CA LEU A 234 2.50 12.35 -5.25
C LEU A 234 2.21 13.79 -4.85
N ALA A 235 1.23 14.40 -5.49
CA ALA A 235 0.70 15.71 -5.14
C ALA A 235 -0.77 15.56 -4.76
N ALA A 236 -1.14 15.98 -3.56
CA ALA A 236 -2.48 15.83 -3.02
C ALA A 236 -3.06 17.16 -2.55
N GLU A 237 -4.33 17.39 -2.88
CA GLU A 237 -5.15 18.42 -2.24
C GLU A 237 -6.18 17.75 -1.35
N PHE A 238 -6.26 18.17 -0.09
CA PHE A 238 -7.15 17.55 0.87
C PHE A 238 -7.69 18.54 1.90
N GLN A 239 -8.74 18.12 2.59
CA GLN A 239 -9.42 18.90 3.60
C GLN A 239 -9.55 18.12 4.89
N ILE A 240 -9.46 18.82 6.01
CA ILE A 240 -9.78 18.29 7.33
C ILE A 240 -11.11 18.91 7.75
N VAL A 241 -12.13 18.07 7.92
CA VAL A 241 -13.51 18.47 8.24
C VAL A 241 -14.01 17.74 9.48
N ARG A 242 -14.96 18.33 10.21
CA ARG A 242 -15.56 17.66 11.37
C ARG A 242 -16.34 16.41 10.95
N ALA A 243 -16.01 15.27 11.56
CA ALA A 243 -16.54 13.95 11.23
C ALA A 243 -18.09 13.89 11.32
N ARG A 244 -18.69 14.53 12.33
CA ARG A 244 -20.16 14.59 12.49
C ARG A 244 -20.88 15.23 11.30
N GLY A 245 -20.28 16.24 10.68
CA GLY A 245 -20.84 16.88 9.50
C GLY A 245 -20.75 15.99 8.26
N LEU A 246 -19.67 15.22 8.16
CA LEU A 246 -19.39 14.36 7.01
C LEU A 246 -20.35 13.18 6.93
N ALA A 247 -20.63 12.49 8.04
CA ALA A 247 -21.54 11.34 8.05
C ALA A 247 -22.94 11.69 7.53
N ARG A 248 -23.47 12.86 7.93
CA ARG A 248 -24.77 13.34 7.43
C ARG A 248 -24.74 13.69 5.94
N GLN A 249 -23.63 14.25 5.47
CA GLN A 249 -23.45 14.57 4.06
C GLN A 249 -23.34 13.30 3.21
N GLU A 250 -22.60 12.30 3.68
CA GLU A 250 -22.47 11.00 3.03
C GLU A 250 -23.82 10.29 2.87
N GLU A 251 -24.61 10.20 3.93
CA GLU A 251 -25.97 9.65 3.90
C GLU A 251 -26.84 10.36 2.85
N THR A 252 -26.79 11.70 2.82
CA THR A 252 -27.55 12.51 1.87
C THR A 252 -27.11 12.26 0.42
N LEU A 253 -25.80 12.17 0.19
CA LEU A 253 -25.25 11.93 -1.15
C LEU A 253 -25.52 10.50 -1.62
N ALA A 254 -25.46 9.51 -0.73
CA ALA A 254 -25.84 8.13 -1.02
C ALA A 254 -27.31 8.04 -1.45
N GLY A 255 -28.23 8.69 -0.72
CA GLY A 255 -29.64 8.76 -1.10
C GLY A 255 -29.84 9.37 -2.49
N ARG A 256 -29.17 10.49 -2.78
CA ARG A 256 -29.22 11.12 -4.12
C ARG A 256 -28.66 10.23 -5.22
N ALA A 257 -27.58 9.49 -4.94
CA ALA A 257 -27.01 8.55 -5.91
C ALA A 257 -27.98 7.42 -6.24
N ILE A 258 -28.69 6.87 -5.24
CA ILE A 258 -29.73 5.85 -5.43
C ILE A 258 -30.88 6.41 -6.26
N GLU A 259 -31.39 7.60 -5.93
CA GLU A 259 -32.47 8.25 -6.68
C GLU A 259 -32.08 8.49 -8.14
N ALA A 260 -30.87 9.01 -8.38
CA ALA A 260 -30.35 9.24 -9.72
C ALA A 260 -30.19 7.94 -10.51
N HIS A 261 -29.67 6.87 -9.88
CA HIS A 261 -29.54 5.56 -10.52
C HIS A 261 -30.91 4.94 -10.84
N ALA A 262 -31.86 4.99 -9.90
CA ALA A 262 -33.21 4.49 -10.12
C ALA A 262 -33.95 5.25 -11.24
N ALA A 263 -33.69 6.55 -11.41
CA ALA A 263 -34.19 7.31 -12.55
C ALA A 263 -33.54 6.86 -13.87
N ALA A 264 -32.21 6.68 -13.89
CA ALA A 264 -31.49 6.22 -15.07
C ALA A 264 -31.94 4.81 -15.55
N GLU A 265 -32.19 3.88 -14.63
CA GLU A 265 -32.70 2.53 -14.96
C GLU A 265 -34.11 2.54 -15.53
N ARG A 266 -34.97 3.50 -15.13
CA ARG A 266 -36.31 3.65 -15.71
C ARG A 266 -36.27 4.18 -17.15
N ASP A 267 -35.29 5.01 -17.46
CA ASP A 267 -35.08 5.54 -18.81
C ASP A 267 -34.39 4.53 -19.74
N HIS A 268 -33.60 3.60 -19.20
CA HIS A 268 -33.08 2.43 -19.93
C HIS A 268 -34.12 1.30 -20.01
N GLY A 269 -35.28 1.60 -20.63
CA GLY A 269 -36.38 0.65 -20.83
C GLY A 269 -35.92 -0.74 -21.31
N PRO A 270 -36.72 -1.80 -21.09
CA PRO A 270 -36.29 -3.18 -21.25
C PRO A 270 -35.57 -3.38 -22.59
N VAL A 271 -34.33 -3.88 -22.53
CA VAL A 271 -33.60 -4.34 -23.71
C VAL A 271 -34.50 -5.35 -24.40
N SER A 272 -35.13 -4.93 -25.50
CA SER A 272 -35.98 -5.81 -26.28
C SER A 272 -35.10 -6.96 -26.75
N PRO A 273 -35.48 -8.23 -26.52
CA PRO A 273 -34.70 -9.34 -27.03
C PRO A 273 -34.56 -9.18 -28.54
N PRO A 274 -33.40 -9.54 -29.13
CA PRO A 274 -33.20 -9.43 -30.57
C PRO A 274 -34.36 -10.14 -31.27
N ALA A 275 -35.01 -9.43 -32.19
CA ALA A 275 -36.18 -9.92 -32.90
C ALA A 275 -35.88 -11.31 -33.47
N ALA A 276 -36.62 -12.32 -32.99
CA ALA A 276 -36.53 -13.67 -33.52
C ALA A 276 -36.74 -13.59 -35.04
N THR A 277 -35.68 -13.86 -35.80
CA THR A 277 -35.75 -13.97 -37.24
C THR A 277 -36.76 -15.06 -37.56
N ARG A 278 -37.94 -14.68 -38.08
CA ARG A 278 -38.91 -15.64 -38.59
C ARG A 278 -38.29 -16.34 -39.79
N VAL A 279 -37.81 -17.56 -39.57
CA VAL A 279 -37.54 -18.50 -40.66
C VAL A 279 -38.90 -18.87 -41.24
N CYS A 280 -39.28 -18.24 -42.35
CA CYS A 280 -40.38 -18.71 -43.18
C CYS A 280 -40.01 -20.09 -43.73
N ALA A 281 -40.62 -21.13 -43.16
CA ALA A 281 -40.68 -22.44 -43.79
C ALA A 281 -41.61 -22.34 -45.01
N SER A 282 -41.06 -22.23 -46.22
CA SER A 282 -41.82 -22.47 -47.45
C SER A 282 -41.95 -23.97 -47.66
N THR A 283 -43.14 -24.51 -47.41
CA THR A 283 -43.55 -25.83 -47.90
C THR A 283 -44.38 -25.63 -49.16
N ALA A 284 -43.85 -26.03 -50.33
CA ALA A 284 -44.62 -26.52 -51.47
C ALA A 284 -43.68 -26.87 -52.63
N GLY A 285 -43.59 -28.16 -52.97
CA GLY A 285 -42.86 -28.58 -54.16
C GLY A 285 -42.58 -30.07 -54.29
N LEU A 286 -43.46 -30.95 -53.79
CA LEU A 286 -43.42 -32.38 -54.10
C LEU A 286 -43.70 -32.56 -55.61
N ARG A 287 -42.66 -32.88 -56.38
CA ARG A 287 -42.79 -33.59 -57.66
C ARG A 287 -42.07 -34.92 -57.56
N SER A 288 -42.86 -35.98 -57.64
CA SER A 288 -42.45 -37.38 -57.75
C SER A 288 -41.62 -37.61 -59.02
N PRO A 289 -40.59 -38.49 -58.98
CA PRO A 289 -40.16 -39.21 -60.15
C PRO A 289 -40.62 -40.67 -60.09
N ALA A 290 -40.99 -41.14 -61.27
CA ALA A 290 -41.47 -42.48 -61.58
C ALA A 290 -40.39 -43.56 -61.40
N ARG A 291 -40.89 -44.79 -61.30
CA ARG A 291 -40.15 -46.06 -61.23
C ARG A 291 -39.36 -46.39 -62.52
N VAL A 292 -38.53 -47.44 -62.37
CA VAL A 292 -37.92 -48.36 -63.37
C VAL A 292 -36.51 -47.92 -63.83
N GLY A 293 -35.46 -48.74 -63.81
CA GLY A 293 -35.37 -50.19 -63.70
C GLY A 293 -33.97 -50.71 -63.30
N LEU A 294 -33.92 -52.04 -63.18
CA LEU A 294 -32.78 -52.90 -62.86
C LEU A 294 -31.74 -52.95 -63.98
N SER A 295 -30.45 -53.08 -63.63
CA SER A 295 -29.58 -54.16 -64.14
C SER A 295 -28.25 -54.19 -63.39
N SER A 296 -27.93 -55.38 -62.86
CA SER A 296 -26.60 -56.03 -62.68
C SER A 296 -25.37 -55.17 -62.41
#